data_AF-A0A5Y3X9V7-F1
#
_entry.id   AF-A0A5Y3X9V7-F1
#
_cell.length_a   1.000
_cell.length_b   1.000
_cell.length_c   1.000
_cell.angle_alpha   90.00
_cell.angle_beta   90.00
_cell.angle_gamma   90.00
#
_symmetry.space_group_name_H-M   'P 1'
#
loop_
_entity.id
_entity.type
_entity.pdbx_description
1 polymer ?
#
loop_
_entity_poly.entity_id
_entity_poly.type
_entity_poly.pdbx_seq_one_letter_code
_entity_poly.pdbx_strand_id
1 'polypeptide(L)'
;MILRYPVLLTSLLMGGAFSVRGEPPLPQDVQHFLSNAEICQHLAGEWDSSLPEEDKKDIEKGINTWCPPAKAALPELREKYKENKEVIKKLSEYDF
;
A
#
# COMPACT_ATOMS: atom_id res chain seq x y z
N MET A 1 3.05 59.87 19.72
CA MET A 1 2.07 59.00 20.41
C MET A 1 2.81 57.83 21.01
N ILE A 2 2.84 57.74 22.33
CA ILE A 2 3.36 56.60 23.07
C ILE A 2 2.22 55.58 23.13
N LEU A 3 2.34 54.45 22.41
CA LEU A 3 1.49 53.30 22.66
C LEU A 3 2.21 52.35 23.61
N ARG A 4 1.54 52.10 24.73
CA ARG A 4 1.92 51.33 25.91
C ARG A 4 1.52 49.86 25.73
N TYR A 5 2.46 48.96 26.05
CA TYR A 5 2.27 47.60 26.61
C TYR A 5 1.69 46.49 25.69
N PRO A 6 1.91 45.17 25.97
CA PRO A 6 3.00 44.53 26.72
C PRO A 6 3.50 43.17 26.16
N VAL A 7 4.71 42.80 26.60
CA VAL A 7 5.06 41.51 27.25
C VAL A 7 4.43 40.21 26.70
N LEU A 8 5.33 39.31 26.30
CA LEU A 8 5.23 37.85 26.30
C LEU A 8 4.12 37.22 25.44
N LEU A 9 4.51 36.85 24.22
CA LEU A 9 4.02 35.61 23.63
C LEU A 9 5.21 34.77 23.17
N THR A 10 5.96 34.25 24.13
CA THR A 10 6.87 33.14 23.89
C THR A 10 6.01 31.93 23.55
N SER A 11 5.84 31.67 22.25
CA SER A 11 5.26 30.45 21.73
C SER A 11 6.13 29.28 22.16
N LEU A 12 5.79 28.65 23.28
CA LEU A 12 6.35 27.40 23.75
C LEU A 12 6.00 26.32 22.72
N LEU A 13 6.85 26.13 21.73
CA LEU A 13 6.85 24.93 20.88
C LEU A 13 7.25 23.76 21.78
N MET A 14 6.25 23.20 22.46
CA MET A 14 6.35 21.94 23.14
C MET A 14 6.61 20.88 22.06
N GLY A 15 7.90 20.61 21.81
CA GLY A 15 8.36 19.53 20.94
C GLY A 15 7.98 18.20 21.57
N GLY A 16 6.75 17.75 21.32
CA GLY A 16 6.34 16.39 21.62
C GLY A 16 7.19 15.45 20.76
N ALA A 17 8.02 14.63 21.40
CA ALA A 17 8.66 13.50 20.73
C ALA A 17 7.58 12.48 20.37
N PHE A 18 6.98 12.61 19.19
CA PHE A 18 6.14 11.56 18.63
C PHE A 18 7.02 10.35 18.35
N SER A 19 7.00 9.38 19.26
CA SER A 19 7.51 8.05 18.96
C SER A 19 6.51 7.40 18.01
N VAL A 20 6.77 7.50 16.69
CA VAL A 20 6.08 6.67 15.70
C VAL A 20 6.52 5.23 15.98
N ARG A 21 5.70 4.48 16.69
CA ARG A 21 5.84 3.04 16.80
C ARG A 21 5.22 2.44 15.54
N GLY A 22 6.02 2.36 14.48
CA GLY A 22 5.62 1.64 13.27
C GLY A 22 5.45 0.15 13.58
N GLU A 23 4.45 -0.48 12.98
CA GLU A 23 4.39 -1.94 12.95
C GLU A 23 5.69 -2.48 12.32
N PRO A 24 6.24 -3.60 12.82
CA PRO A 24 7.39 -4.21 12.18
C PRO A 24 7.06 -4.48 10.71
N PRO A 25 8.03 -4.28 9.79
CA PRO A 25 7.76 -4.50 8.37
C PRO A 25 7.29 -5.93 8.13
N LEU A 26 6.30 -6.09 7.26
CA LEU A 26 5.80 -7.40 6.86
C LEU A 26 6.95 -8.28 6.31
N PRO A 27 6.82 -9.61 6.35
CA PRO A 27 7.79 -10.50 5.71
C PRO A 27 8.05 -10.13 4.23
N GLN A 28 9.28 -10.32 3.75
CA GLN A 28 9.69 -9.86 2.41
C GLN A 28 8.88 -10.49 1.28
N ASP A 29 8.50 -11.76 1.41
CA ASP A 29 7.64 -12.47 0.46
C ASP A 29 6.21 -11.93 0.45
N VAL A 30 5.68 -11.54 1.62
CA VAL A 30 4.40 -10.82 1.73
C VAL A 30 4.50 -9.45 1.06
N GLN A 31 5.58 -8.69 1.28
CA GLN A 31 5.79 -7.39 0.62
C GLN A 31 5.85 -7.54 -0.91
N HIS A 32 6.56 -8.56 -1.41
CA HIS A 32 6.65 -8.81 -2.84
C HIS A 32 5.30 -9.23 -3.44
N PHE A 33 4.52 -10.05 -2.72
CA PHE A 33 3.15 -10.35 -3.11
C PHE A 33 2.29 -9.10 -3.20
N LEU A 34 2.32 -8.23 -2.18
CA LEU A 34 1.54 -6.99 -2.16
C LEU A 34 1.89 -6.09 -3.35
N SER A 35 3.19 -5.94 -3.66
CA SER A 35 3.62 -5.17 -4.83
C SER A 35 3.03 -5.72 -6.13
N ASN A 36 3.03 -7.03 -6.34
CA ASN A 36 2.48 -7.64 -7.56
C ASN A 36 0.95 -7.54 -7.59
N ALA A 37 0.30 -7.77 -6.45
CA ALA A 37 -1.15 -7.74 -6.28
C ALA A 37 -1.73 -6.35 -6.50
N GLU A 38 -1.11 -5.31 -5.96
CA GLU A 38 -1.50 -3.91 -6.14
C GLU A 38 -1.40 -3.48 -7.60
N ILE A 39 -0.27 -3.77 -8.26
CA ILE A 39 -0.10 -3.46 -9.70
C ILE A 39 -1.12 -4.23 -10.54
N CYS A 40 -1.35 -5.52 -10.24
CA CYS A 40 -2.35 -6.33 -10.92
C CYS A 40 -3.76 -5.72 -10.81
N GLN A 41 -4.23 -5.39 -9.60
CA GLN A 41 -5.55 -4.82 -9.38
C GLN A 41 -5.70 -3.44 -10.01
N HIS A 42 -4.65 -2.62 -9.95
CA HIS A 42 -4.63 -1.31 -10.59
C HIS A 42 -4.87 -1.45 -12.10
N LEU A 43 -4.07 -2.26 -12.79
CA LEU A 43 -4.20 -2.48 -14.24
C LEU A 43 -5.51 -3.16 -14.62
N ALA A 44 -5.97 -4.13 -13.84
CA ALA A 44 -7.25 -4.80 -14.07
C ALA A 44 -8.44 -3.81 -13.94
N GLY A 45 -8.33 -2.83 -13.05
CA GLY A 45 -9.30 -1.75 -12.90
C GLY A 45 -9.24 -0.69 -13.99
N GLU A 46 -8.10 -0.57 -14.69
CA GLU A 46 -7.93 0.36 -15.81
C GLU A 46 -8.42 -0.20 -17.15
N TRP A 47 -8.53 -1.53 -17.29
CA TRP A 47 -8.98 -2.12 -18.55
C TRP A 47 -10.42 -1.68 -18.86
N ASP A 48 -10.62 -1.12 -20.06
CA ASP A 48 -11.94 -0.78 -20.58
C ASP A 48 -12.04 -1.02 -22.10
N SER A 49 -13.20 -1.51 -22.55
CA SER A 49 -13.43 -1.89 -23.95
C SER A 49 -13.44 -0.72 -24.94
N SER A 50 -13.63 0.51 -24.45
CA SER A 50 -13.60 1.75 -25.24
C SER A 50 -12.21 2.33 -25.42
N LEU A 51 -11.20 1.82 -24.69
CA LEU A 51 -9.83 2.30 -24.81
C LEU A 51 -9.25 2.10 -26.23
N PRO A 52 -8.32 2.97 -26.64
CA PRO A 52 -7.45 2.73 -27.78
C PRO A 52 -6.79 1.34 -27.71
N GLU A 53 -6.57 0.74 -28.88
CA GLU A 53 -6.01 -0.61 -28.99
C GLU A 53 -4.59 -0.71 -28.41
N GLU A 54 -3.81 0.36 -28.49
CA GLU A 54 -2.47 0.43 -27.91
C GLU A 54 -2.51 0.39 -26.38
N ASP A 55 -3.38 1.19 -25.76
CA ASP A 55 -3.57 1.22 -24.30
C ASP A 55 -4.03 -0.15 -23.77
N LYS A 56 -4.96 -0.81 -24.47
CA LYS A 56 -5.40 -2.17 -24.12
C LYS A 56 -4.25 -3.15 -24.12
N LYS A 57 -3.40 -3.13 -25.15
CA LYS A 57 -2.24 -4.03 -25.25
C LYS A 57 -1.24 -3.80 -24.12
N ASP A 58 -1.01 -2.55 -23.75
CA ASP A 58 -0.09 -2.21 -22.67
C ASP A 58 -0.65 -2.65 -21.30
N ILE A 59 -1.94 -2.42 -21.05
CA ILE A 59 -2.62 -2.90 -19.85
C ILE A 59 -2.60 -4.43 -19.79
N GLU A 60 -2.97 -5.11 -20.88
CA GLU A 60 -2.98 -6.58 -20.95
C GLU A 60 -1.58 -7.16 -20.74
N LYS A 61 -0.55 -6.54 -21.31
CA LYS A 61 0.85 -6.94 -21.07
C LYS A 61 1.21 -6.80 -19.59
N GLY A 62 0.80 -5.71 -18.95
CA GLY A 62 1.00 -5.50 -17.53
C GLY A 62 0.26 -6.54 -16.67
N ILE A 63 -1.02 -6.80 -16.95
CA ILE A 63 -1.82 -7.84 -16.29
C ILE A 63 -1.13 -9.20 -16.41
N ASN A 64 -0.71 -9.58 -17.61
CA ASN A 64 -0.01 -10.83 -17.88
C ASN A 64 1.36 -10.93 -17.19
N THR A 65 1.96 -9.81 -16.78
CA THR A 65 3.23 -9.76 -16.06
C THR A 65 3.02 -9.90 -14.55
N TRP A 66 2.08 -9.14 -13.98
CA TRP A 66 1.99 -8.96 -12.52
C TRP A 66 0.94 -9.83 -11.84
N CYS A 67 -0.15 -10.15 -12.54
CA CYS A 67 -1.23 -10.96 -11.96
C CYS A 67 -0.86 -12.44 -11.74
N PRO A 68 -0.22 -13.16 -12.68
CA PRO A 68 0.13 -14.57 -12.48
C PRO A 68 0.97 -14.86 -11.23
N PRO A 69 2.08 -14.13 -10.94
CA PRO A 69 2.84 -14.38 -9.73
C PRO A 69 2.07 -14.03 -8.45
N ALA A 70 1.23 -12.98 -8.47
CA ALA A 70 0.38 -12.65 -7.33
C ALA A 70 -0.64 -13.76 -7.04
N LYS A 71 -1.32 -14.27 -8.08
CA LYS A 71 -2.28 -15.38 -7.98
C LYS A 71 -1.64 -16.66 -7.46
N ALA A 72 -0.43 -16.98 -7.93
CA ALA A 72 0.30 -18.16 -7.46
C ALA A 72 0.75 -18.03 -5.99
N ALA A 73 1.24 -16.86 -5.57
CA ALA A 73 1.77 -16.66 -4.23
C ALA A 73 0.69 -16.60 -3.14
N LEU A 74 -0.53 -16.13 -3.44
CA LEU A 74 -1.58 -15.94 -2.43
C LEU A 74 -1.91 -17.20 -1.61
N PRO A 75 -2.21 -18.38 -2.22
CA PRO A 75 -2.48 -19.60 -1.44
C PRO A 75 -1.26 -20.07 -0.65
N GLU A 76 -0.05 -19.96 -1.22
CA GLU A 76 1.19 -20.35 -0.54
C GLU A 76 1.45 -19.49 0.71
N LEU A 77 1.26 -18.18 0.60
CA LEU A 77 1.42 -17.25 1.70
C LEU A 77 0.34 -17.42 2.77
N ARG A 78 -0.91 -17.70 2.36
CA ARG A 78 -1.99 -17.99 3.31
C ARG A 78 -1.70 -19.23 4.14
N GLU A 79 -1.15 -20.28 3.54
CA GLU A 79 -0.74 -21.47 4.28
C GLU A 79 0.48 -21.21 5.17
N LYS A 80 1.51 -20.55 4.61
CA LYS A 80 2.76 -20.23 5.33
C LYS A 80 2.53 -19.38 6.58
N TYR A 81 1.61 -18.42 6.50
CA TYR A 81 1.34 -17.44 7.54
C TYR A 81 0.01 -17.65 8.27
N LYS A 82 -0.62 -18.83 8.17
CA LYS A 82 -1.96 -19.09 8.74
C LYS A 82 -2.15 -18.75 10.22
N GLU A 83 -1.09 -18.85 11.03
CA GLU A 83 -1.11 -18.50 12.46
C GLU A 83 -0.79 -17.01 12.72
N ASN A 84 -0.29 -16.28 11.72
CA ASN A 84 0.01 -14.86 11.81
C ASN A 84 -1.23 -14.05 11.40
N LYS A 85 -2.01 -13.63 12.40
CA LYS A 85 -3.25 -12.87 12.22
C LYS A 85 -3.08 -11.56 11.45
N GLU A 86 -1.94 -10.88 11.62
CA GLU A 86 -1.66 -9.61 10.94
C GLU A 86 -1.43 -9.82 9.45
N VAL A 87 -0.60 -10.80 9.09
CA VAL A 87 -0.35 -11.16 7.68
C VAL A 87 -1.62 -11.70 7.03
N ILE A 88 -2.36 -12.59 7.70
CA ILE A 88 -3.62 -13.12 7.14
C ILE A 88 -4.63 -12.00 6.89
N LYS A 89 -4.77 -11.05 7.81
CA LYS A 89 -5.63 -9.88 7.59
C LYS A 89 -5.26 -9.15 6.29
N LYS A 90 -3.97 -8.97 6.02
CA LYS A 90 -3.48 -8.35 4.77
C LYS A 90 -3.73 -9.21 3.54
N LEU A 91 -3.46 -10.50 3.59
CA LEU A 91 -3.70 -11.43 2.48
C LEU A 91 -5.20 -11.63 2.18
N SER A 92 -6.08 -11.36 3.15
CA SER A 92 -7.53 -11.42 2.98
C SER A 92 -8.12 -10.23 2.22
N GLU A 93 -7.33 -9.17 1.95
CA GLU A 93 -7.74 -8.03 1.12
C GLU A 93 -7.79 -8.37 -0.38
N TYR A 94 -7.34 -9.58 -0.77
CA TYR A 94 -7.19 -10.02 -2.15
C TYR A 94 -7.90 -11.36 -2.41
N ASP A 95 -8.65 -11.49 -3.50
CA ASP A 95 -9.46 -12.68 -3.83
C ASP A 95 -9.55 -13.00 -5.35
N PHE A 96 -8.64 -12.43 -6.13
CA PHE A 96 -8.59 -12.49 -7.60
C PHE A 96 -8.44 -13.87 -8.24
#